data_AF-A0A0F3GRR4-F1
#
_entry.id   AF-A0A0F3GRR4-F1
#
_cell.length_a   1.000
_cell.length_b   1.000
_cell.length_c   1.000
_cell.angle_alpha   90.00
_cell.angle_beta   90.00
_cell.angle_gamma   90.00
#
_symmetry.space_group_name_H-M   'P 1'
#
loop_
_entity.id
_entity.type
_entity.pdbx_description
1 polymer ?
#
loop_
_entity_poly.entity_id
_entity_poly.type
_entity_poly.pdbx_seq_one_letter_code
_entity_poly.pdbx_strand_id
1 'polypeptide(L)'
;MSRFLRQHVQKTGITAPSAPSAARIDDSTHHPKESTPAKTTAAAKKSHAKAVHEKSFIHPTKILFNGGVTKAGELCLRIVDVLNQWLRAEGSGSVEVLSGNDPDIAVALGATYYGFTRRGKGIRVRAGAGRSYYVGIETAMSAVPGMAPPIKAVCVVPFGMEEGTDVVIEGQEFGLVVGEQSTFRFLSSTTRKTDAAGDVLDEWETEQLMELAPFETTLAADGAEGAVIPVKLHSYLTETGSLQLWCKHSTGTNKWKLDFNVRTSDQSSCQRP
;
A
#
# COMPACT_ATOMS: atom_id res chain seq x y z
N MET A 1 -29.39 7.05 -2.86
CA MET A 1 -28.37 7.69 -2.00
C MET A 1 -27.45 6.58 -1.53
N SER A 2 -26.25 6.44 -2.10
CA SER A 2 -25.30 5.41 -1.66
C SER A 2 -24.78 5.82 -0.28
N ARG A 3 -25.02 5.00 0.76
CA ARG A 3 -24.48 5.26 2.10
C ARG A 3 -23.15 4.53 2.22
N PHE A 4 -22.09 5.31 2.43
CA PHE A 4 -20.73 4.81 2.55
C PHE A 4 -20.49 4.16 3.91
N LEU A 5 -19.42 3.35 3.94
CA LEU A 5 -18.92 2.70 5.14
C LEU A 5 -18.57 3.74 6.20
N ARG A 6 -19.23 3.68 7.36
CA ARG A 6 -18.90 4.53 8.51
C ARG A 6 -17.92 3.81 9.42
N GLN A 7 -16.87 4.52 9.80
CA GLN A 7 -15.98 4.12 10.88
C GLN A 7 -16.76 4.21 12.21
N HIS A 8 -17.01 3.07 12.85
CA HIS A 8 -17.59 3.07 14.19
C HIS A 8 -16.46 3.18 15.22
N VAL A 9 -16.36 4.33 15.87
CA VAL A 9 -15.47 4.49 17.04
C VAL A 9 -16.23 3.96 18.25
N GLN A 10 -15.91 2.74 18.69
CA GLN A 10 -16.30 2.31 20.03
C GLN A 10 -15.52 3.16 21.04
N LYS A 11 -16.20 4.06 21.75
CA LYS A 11 -15.63 4.69 22.95
C LYS A 11 -15.47 3.60 24.01
N THR A 12 -14.29 3.03 24.12
CA THR A 12 -13.90 2.28 25.32
C THR A 12 -13.97 3.26 26.50
N GLY A 13 -14.99 3.10 27.35
CA GLY A 13 -15.12 3.81 28.61
C GLY A 13 -14.00 3.37 29.54
N ILE A 14 -12.93 4.16 29.60
CA ILE A 14 -11.94 4.07 30.67
C ILE A 14 -12.42 4.97 31.80
N THR A 15 -13.09 4.35 32.77
CA THR A 15 -13.38 4.93 34.06
C THR A 15 -12.05 5.25 34.75
N ALA A 16 -11.79 6.53 35.02
CA ALA A 16 -10.64 6.97 35.78
C ALA A 16 -10.74 6.48 37.24
N PRO A 17 -9.66 5.95 37.84
CA PRO A 17 -9.54 5.91 39.28
C PRO A 17 -8.82 7.18 39.78
N SER A 18 -9.47 7.79 40.77
CA SER A 18 -9.04 8.90 41.62
C SER A 18 -7.67 8.69 42.27
N ALA A 19 -6.89 9.78 42.35
CA ALA A 19 -5.70 9.89 43.17
C ALA A 19 -6.01 9.79 44.68
N PRO A 20 -5.00 9.40 45.49
CA PRO A 20 -4.86 10.00 46.80
C PRO A 20 -3.48 10.64 47.04
N SER A 21 -3.52 11.54 48.02
CA SER A 21 -2.55 12.53 48.44
C SER A 21 -1.32 11.99 49.19
N ALA A 22 -0.21 12.69 48.99
CA ALA A 22 0.98 12.94 49.81
C ALA A 22 1.24 12.13 51.11
N ALA A 23 2.46 11.61 51.22
CA ALA A 23 3.26 11.71 52.44
C ALA A 23 4.76 11.78 52.11
N ARG A 24 5.40 12.79 52.69
CA ARG A 24 6.82 13.15 52.66
C ARG A 24 7.47 12.53 53.91
N ILE A 25 8.69 12.02 53.84
CA ILE A 25 9.70 11.98 54.92
C ILE A 25 11.07 11.73 54.27
N ASP A 26 12.00 12.63 54.59
CA ASP A 26 13.43 12.61 54.31
C ASP A 26 14.13 11.42 55.03
N ASP A 27 15.23 10.89 54.49
CA ASP A 27 16.52 11.04 55.18
C ASP A 27 17.72 10.79 54.24
N SER A 28 18.75 11.54 54.59
CA SER A 28 20.06 11.80 54.05
C SER A 28 20.99 10.61 53.77
N THR A 29 21.84 10.76 52.73
CA THR A 29 23.31 10.75 52.93
C THR A 29 24.07 11.34 51.72
N HIS A 30 24.68 12.49 52.00
CA HIS A 30 25.85 13.15 51.37
C HIS A 30 27.05 12.19 51.21
N HIS A 31 28.07 12.31 50.35
CA HIS A 31 28.62 13.32 49.40
C HIS A 31 29.87 12.64 48.73
N PRO A 32 30.78 13.32 47.99
CA PRO A 32 30.72 13.82 46.62
C PRO A 32 31.90 13.29 45.74
N LYS A 33 32.03 13.75 44.49
CA LYS A 33 33.29 14.28 43.94
C LYS A 33 33.09 15.03 42.61
N GLU A 34 33.46 16.32 42.67
CA GLU A 34 34.14 17.20 41.70
C GLU A 34 33.80 17.09 40.20
N SER A 35 33.21 18.10 39.52
CA SER A 35 33.59 19.50 39.25
C SER A 35 34.45 19.72 37.97
N THR A 36 33.72 20.01 36.87
CA THR A 36 33.88 21.16 35.93
C THR A 36 35.06 21.21 34.92
N PRO A 37 35.05 22.11 33.89
CA PRO A 37 35.06 21.71 32.47
C PRO A 37 36.18 22.38 31.62
N ALA A 38 36.41 21.95 30.38
CA ALA A 38 37.25 22.73 29.45
C ALA A 38 36.97 22.48 27.95
N LYS A 39 36.40 23.51 27.31
CA LYS A 39 36.75 24.15 26.02
C LYS A 39 37.18 23.29 24.81
N THR A 40 36.30 23.33 23.80
CA THR A 40 36.54 23.77 22.41
C THR A 40 37.88 23.44 21.75
N THR A 41 37.84 22.60 20.71
CA THR A 41 38.53 22.86 19.44
C THR A 41 37.77 22.19 18.30
N ALA A 42 37.17 23.02 17.45
CA ALA A 42 36.56 22.62 16.19
C ALA A 42 37.67 22.34 15.17
N ALA A 43 37.85 21.08 14.78
CA ALA A 43 38.65 20.69 13.62
C ALA A 43 37.68 20.29 12.51
N ALA A 44 37.45 21.22 11.57
CA ALA A 44 36.67 21.00 10.37
C ALA A 44 37.37 19.98 9.45
N LYS A 45 36.99 18.71 9.57
CA LYS A 45 37.26 17.70 8.53
C LYS A 45 36.33 18.01 7.35
N LYS A 46 36.88 18.59 6.29
CA LYS A 46 36.25 18.65 4.96
C LYS A 46 36.05 17.23 4.47
N SER A 47 34.87 16.66 4.73
CA SER A 47 34.39 15.48 4.03
C SER A 47 34.18 15.88 2.57
N HIS A 48 34.93 15.26 1.67
CA HIS A 48 34.59 15.22 0.25
C HIS A 48 33.23 14.51 0.12
N ALA A 49 32.15 15.27 0.23
CA ALA A 49 30.83 14.85 -0.20
C ALA A 49 30.91 14.69 -1.72
N LYS A 50 31.27 13.48 -2.16
CA LYS A 50 31.03 13.06 -3.53
C LYS A 50 29.55 13.26 -3.75
N ALA A 51 29.19 14.25 -4.56
CA ALA A 51 27.81 14.48 -4.97
C ALA A 51 27.28 13.14 -5.49
N VAL A 52 26.40 12.51 -4.72
CA VAL A 52 25.63 11.38 -5.19
C VAL A 52 24.74 11.99 -6.25
N HIS A 53 25.10 11.81 -7.52
CA HIS A 53 24.17 12.08 -8.60
C HIS A 53 22.97 11.18 -8.30
N GLU A 54 21.86 11.77 -7.88
CA GLU A 54 20.61 11.05 -7.75
C GLU A 54 20.30 10.49 -9.14
N LYS A 55 20.26 9.16 -9.23
CA LYS A 55 19.96 8.47 -10.48
C LYS A 55 18.56 8.89 -10.91
N SER A 56 18.39 9.36 -12.14
CA SER A 56 17.05 9.78 -12.59
C SER A 56 16.14 8.57 -12.84
N PHE A 57 16.74 7.38 -13.04
CA PHE A 57 16.02 6.12 -13.16
C PHE A 57 16.81 4.92 -12.59
N ILE A 58 16.16 3.75 -12.55
CA ILE A 58 16.79 2.48 -12.15
C ILE A 58 17.79 2.05 -13.22
N HIS A 59 19.04 1.78 -12.85
CA HIS A 59 20.07 1.30 -13.78
C HIS A 59 20.02 -0.23 -13.90
N PRO A 60 19.43 -0.82 -14.97
CA PRO A 60 19.47 -2.26 -15.16
C PRO A 60 20.90 -2.75 -15.41
N THR A 61 21.27 -3.83 -14.73
CA THR A 61 22.58 -4.47 -14.88
C THR A 61 22.56 -5.66 -15.83
N LYS A 62 21.39 -6.29 -16.00
CA LYS A 62 21.20 -7.49 -16.81
C LYS A 62 19.92 -7.38 -17.65
N ILE A 63 19.92 -8.00 -18.82
CA ILE A 63 18.76 -8.12 -19.70
C ILE A 63 18.59 -9.57 -20.16
N LEU A 64 17.36 -10.07 -20.13
CA LEU A 64 16.97 -11.38 -20.67
C LEU A 64 15.96 -11.17 -21.79
N PHE A 65 16.23 -11.70 -22.97
CA PHE A 65 15.32 -11.67 -24.10
C PHE A 65 14.47 -12.94 -24.13
N ASN A 66 13.14 -12.78 -24.20
CA ASN A 66 12.16 -13.86 -24.24
C ASN A 66 11.17 -13.65 -25.40
N GLY A 67 10.65 -14.74 -25.96
CA GLY A 67 9.62 -14.73 -27.00
C GLY A 67 10.17 -14.60 -28.42
N GLY A 68 9.39 -15.06 -29.40
CA GLY A 68 9.84 -15.21 -30.79
C GLY A 68 10.30 -13.92 -31.48
N VAL A 69 9.82 -12.75 -31.07
CA VAL A 69 10.26 -11.44 -31.60
C VAL A 69 11.75 -11.20 -31.33
N THR A 70 12.26 -11.72 -30.21
CA THR A 70 13.66 -11.54 -29.81
C THR A 70 14.65 -12.40 -30.60
N LYS A 71 14.15 -13.26 -31.50
CA LYS A 71 15.01 -13.91 -32.51
C LYS A 71 15.56 -12.94 -33.54
N ALA A 72 14.95 -11.77 -33.72
CA ALA A 72 15.49 -10.71 -34.54
C ALA A 72 16.70 -10.08 -33.82
N GLY A 73 17.91 -10.55 -34.14
CA GLY A 73 19.15 -10.08 -33.52
C GLY A 73 19.33 -8.57 -33.60
N GLU A 74 19.03 -7.97 -34.76
CA GLU A 74 19.09 -6.51 -34.97
C GLU A 74 18.20 -5.72 -34.01
N LEU A 75 17.01 -6.25 -33.70
CA LEU A 75 16.11 -5.62 -32.73
C LEU A 75 16.70 -5.67 -31.31
N CYS A 76 17.25 -6.83 -30.93
CA CYS A 76 17.88 -7.00 -29.62
C CYS A 76 19.10 -6.08 -29.46
N LEU A 77 19.95 -5.99 -30.49
CA LEU A 77 21.09 -5.08 -30.53
C LEU A 77 20.63 -3.63 -30.38
N ARG A 78 19.59 -3.21 -31.13
CA ARG A 78 19.05 -1.86 -31.02
C ARG A 78 18.52 -1.54 -29.63
N ILE A 79 17.83 -2.47 -28.98
CA ILE A 79 17.35 -2.32 -27.60
C ILE A 79 18.52 -2.14 -26.63
N VAL A 80 19.55 -2.99 -26.74
CA VAL A 80 20.76 -2.92 -25.90
C VAL A 80 21.49 -1.60 -26.11
N ASP A 81 21.61 -1.13 -27.35
CA ASP A 81 22.25 0.15 -27.67
C ASP A 81 21.53 1.33 -27.04
N VAL A 82 20.20 1.38 -27.13
CA VAL A 82 19.39 2.45 -26.53
C VAL A 82 19.51 2.44 -25.01
N LEU A 83 19.40 1.26 -24.37
CA LEU A 83 19.58 1.14 -22.92
C LEU A 83 20.97 1.59 -22.48
N ASN A 84 22.02 1.17 -23.19
CA ASN A 84 23.38 1.55 -22.89
C ASN A 84 23.65 3.05 -23.15
N GLN A 85 22.94 3.70 -24.07
CA GLN A 85 23.01 5.16 -24.22
C GLN A 85 22.47 5.87 -22.98
N TRP A 86 21.33 5.44 -22.43
CA TRP A 86 20.77 6.00 -21.20
C TRP A 86 21.67 5.73 -19.98
N LEU A 87 22.19 4.50 -19.84
CA LEU A 87 23.11 4.14 -18.76
C LEU A 87 24.40 4.96 -18.81
N ARG A 88 24.99 5.14 -19.99
CA ARG A 88 26.19 5.98 -20.18
C ARG A 88 25.93 7.45 -19.84
N ALA A 89 24.76 7.98 -20.16
CA ALA A 89 24.40 9.36 -19.82
C ALA A 89 24.37 9.62 -18.31
N GLU A 90 24.08 8.58 -17.50
CA GLU A 90 24.12 8.65 -16.03
C GLU A 90 25.41 8.08 -15.41
N GLY A 91 26.45 7.83 -16.21
CA GLY A 91 27.72 7.29 -15.74
C GLY A 91 27.65 5.86 -15.20
N SER A 92 26.64 5.08 -15.60
CA SER A 92 26.50 3.67 -15.26
C SER A 92 27.21 2.76 -16.27
N GLY A 93 27.57 1.56 -15.81
CA GLY A 93 28.09 0.50 -16.68
C GLY A 93 27.04 -0.03 -17.66
N SER A 94 27.51 -0.72 -18.71
CA SER A 94 26.65 -1.34 -19.72
C SER A 94 25.85 -2.52 -19.17
N VAL A 95 24.67 -2.75 -19.73
CA VAL A 95 23.85 -3.93 -19.41
C VAL A 95 24.49 -5.22 -19.95
N GLU A 96 24.45 -6.28 -19.15
CA GLU A 96 24.87 -7.63 -19.54
C GLU A 96 23.69 -8.39 -20.16
N VAL A 97 23.85 -8.89 -21.39
CA VAL A 97 22.85 -9.76 -22.02
C VAL A 97 23.01 -11.18 -21.49
N LEU A 98 21.98 -11.70 -20.83
CA LEU A 98 21.95 -13.06 -20.33
C LEU A 98 21.81 -14.05 -21.49
N SER A 99 22.68 -15.06 -21.49
CA SER A 99 22.74 -16.13 -22.50
C SER A 99 22.23 -17.46 -21.92
N GLY A 100 22.11 -18.48 -22.78
CA GLY A 100 21.68 -19.84 -22.36
C GLY A 100 20.17 -20.04 -22.30
N ASN A 101 19.39 -19.08 -22.81
CA ASN A 101 17.94 -19.16 -22.95
C ASN A 101 17.56 -19.39 -24.41
N ASP A 102 16.61 -20.28 -24.67
CA ASP A 102 15.89 -20.34 -25.95
C ASP A 102 14.61 -19.48 -25.83
N PRO A 103 14.51 -18.37 -26.58
CA PRO A 103 13.38 -17.46 -26.49
C PRO A 103 12.00 -18.10 -26.73
N ASP A 104 11.92 -19.19 -27.50
CA ASP A 104 10.65 -19.85 -27.79
C ASP A 104 10.08 -20.58 -26.56
N ILE A 105 10.96 -21.20 -25.78
CA ILE A 105 10.57 -22.05 -24.63
C ILE A 105 10.73 -21.35 -23.29
N ALA A 106 11.41 -20.19 -23.25
CA ALA A 106 11.70 -19.44 -22.03
C ALA A 106 10.49 -19.29 -21.09
N VAL A 107 9.35 -18.92 -21.67
CA VAL A 107 8.09 -18.70 -20.93
C VAL A 107 7.53 -20.01 -20.40
N ALA A 108 7.50 -21.06 -21.21
CA ALA A 108 6.99 -22.37 -20.82
C ALA A 108 7.85 -23.01 -19.73
N LEU A 109 9.18 -22.84 -19.82
CA LEU A 109 10.12 -23.30 -18.81
C LEU A 109 9.91 -22.55 -17.49
N GLY A 110 9.75 -21.22 -17.55
CA GLY A 110 9.41 -20.41 -16.39
C GLY A 110 8.10 -20.82 -15.72
N ALA A 111 7.04 -21.09 -16.51
CA ALA A 111 5.76 -21.56 -16.01
C ALA A 111 5.86 -22.95 -15.35
N THR A 112 6.64 -23.86 -15.95
CA THR A 112 6.88 -25.20 -15.39
C THR A 112 7.66 -25.11 -14.07
N TYR A 113 8.71 -24.28 -14.04
CA TYR A 113 9.48 -24.02 -12.83
C TYR A 113 8.62 -23.39 -11.74
N TYR A 114 7.76 -22.44 -12.09
CA TYR A 114 6.80 -21.85 -11.16
C TYR A 114 5.86 -22.92 -10.56
N GLY A 115 5.32 -23.82 -11.38
CA GLY A 115 4.53 -24.97 -10.89
C GLY A 115 5.30 -25.89 -9.94
N PHE A 116 6.61 -26.06 -10.14
CA PHE A 116 7.49 -26.81 -9.26
C PHE A 116 7.70 -26.10 -7.90
N THR A 117 7.93 -24.77 -7.93
CA THR A 117 8.08 -23.95 -6.70
C THR A 117 6.82 -23.88 -5.86
N ARG A 118 5.63 -23.90 -6.48
CA ARG A 118 4.34 -24.02 -5.78
C ARG A 118 4.21 -25.31 -4.96
N ARG A 119 4.93 -26.36 -5.34
CA ARG A 119 4.99 -27.64 -4.60
C ARG A 119 6.10 -27.66 -3.53
N GLY A 120 6.66 -26.50 -3.21
CA GLY A 120 7.74 -26.35 -2.23
C GLY A 120 9.12 -26.79 -2.74
N LYS A 121 9.29 -26.94 -4.06
CA LYS A 121 10.56 -27.37 -4.65
C LYS A 121 11.20 -26.24 -5.47
N GLY A 122 12.40 -25.83 -5.07
CA GLY A 122 13.15 -24.75 -5.73
C GLY A 122 12.93 -23.37 -5.09
N ILE A 123 13.49 -22.35 -5.74
CA ILE A 123 13.48 -20.96 -5.26
C ILE A 123 12.26 -20.23 -5.85
N ARG A 124 11.39 -19.71 -4.97
CA ARG A 124 10.24 -18.88 -5.35
C ARG A 124 10.64 -17.41 -5.37
N VAL A 125 10.53 -16.78 -6.54
CA VAL A 125 10.58 -15.32 -6.67
C VAL A 125 9.21 -14.77 -6.26
N ARG A 126 9.17 -13.78 -5.38
CA ARG A 126 7.95 -13.06 -5.01
C ARG A 126 8.04 -11.66 -5.60
N ALA A 127 7.00 -11.24 -6.33
CA ALA A 127 6.82 -9.85 -6.64
C ALA A 127 5.98 -9.20 -5.52
N GLY A 128 6.28 -7.93 -5.23
CA GLY A 128 5.51 -7.12 -4.30
C GLY A 128 4.62 -6.13 -5.04
N ALA A 129 3.57 -5.63 -4.39
CA ALA A 129 2.72 -4.59 -4.93
C ALA A 129 3.53 -3.35 -5.37
N GLY A 130 3.40 -2.94 -6.64
CA GLY A 130 4.10 -1.76 -7.17
C GLY A 130 3.46 -0.41 -6.78
N ARG A 131 2.32 -0.44 -6.08
CA ARG A 131 1.55 0.72 -5.63
C ARG A 131 0.94 0.42 -4.27
N SER A 132 0.71 1.46 -3.49
CA SER A 132 -0.09 1.37 -2.28
C SER A 132 -1.56 1.63 -2.62
N TYR A 133 -2.48 0.89 -2.00
CA TYR A 133 -3.92 1.04 -2.22
C TYR A 133 -4.65 1.35 -0.92
N TYR A 134 -5.69 2.17 -1.03
CA TYR A 134 -6.44 2.69 0.09
C TYR A 134 -7.94 2.58 -0.14
N VAL A 135 -8.69 2.40 0.95
CA VAL A 135 -10.14 2.51 0.96
C VAL A 135 -10.53 3.81 1.65
N GLY A 136 -11.36 4.60 0.99
CA GLY A 136 -11.92 5.83 1.53
C GLY A 136 -13.05 5.51 2.51
N ILE A 137 -12.97 6.06 3.72
CA ILE A 137 -13.99 5.98 4.75
C ILE A 137 -14.56 7.36 5.06
N GLU A 138 -15.87 7.43 5.25
CA GLU A 138 -16.52 8.66 5.69
C GLU A 138 -16.40 8.81 7.20
N THR A 139 -16.02 10.01 7.63
CA THR A 139 -16.03 10.35 9.05
C THR A 139 -17.45 10.66 9.50
N ALA A 140 -17.83 10.23 10.71
CA ALA A 140 -19.14 10.49 11.30
C ALA A 140 -19.35 11.96 11.74
N MET A 141 -18.56 12.90 11.21
CA MET A 141 -18.69 14.32 11.55
C MET A 141 -20.01 14.87 11.00
N SER A 142 -20.66 15.74 11.79
CA SER A 142 -21.93 16.35 11.41
C SER A 142 -21.76 17.10 10.09
N ALA A 143 -22.50 16.68 9.06
CA ALA A 143 -22.44 17.31 7.75
C ALA A 143 -22.77 18.79 7.89
N VAL A 144 -21.81 19.66 7.58
CA VAL A 144 -22.07 21.10 7.44
C VAL A 144 -22.76 21.29 6.08
N PRO A 145 -23.94 21.92 6.02
CA PRO A 145 -24.62 22.16 4.75
C PRO A 145 -23.70 22.88 3.76
N GLY A 146 -23.47 22.29 2.60
CA GLY A 146 -22.62 22.86 1.54
C GLY A 146 -21.18 22.36 1.45
N MET A 147 -20.71 21.53 2.39
CA MET A 147 -19.42 20.84 2.27
C MET A 147 -19.56 19.32 2.28
N ALA A 148 -18.86 18.64 1.37
CA ALA A 148 -18.74 17.19 1.40
C ALA A 148 -17.99 16.77 2.67
N PRO A 149 -18.45 15.74 3.39
CA PRO A 149 -17.77 15.26 4.59
C PRO A 149 -16.34 14.83 4.23
N PRO A 150 -15.35 15.16 5.08
CA PRO A 150 -13.97 14.77 4.84
C PRO A 150 -13.87 13.24 4.88
N ILE A 151 -13.24 12.69 3.83
CA ILE A 151 -12.92 11.28 3.74
C ILE A 151 -11.54 11.02 4.34
N LYS A 152 -11.40 9.94 5.09
CA LYS A 152 -10.08 9.40 5.48
C LYS A 152 -9.72 8.26 4.54
N ALA A 153 -8.44 8.06 4.25
CA ALA A 153 -7.98 6.94 3.45
C ALA A 153 -7.25 5.92 4.33
N VAL A 154 -7.73 4.68 4.36
CA VAL A 154 -7.10 3.58 5.11
C VAL A 154 -6.27 2.74 4.16
N CYS A 155 -4.98 2.57 4.45
CA CYS A 155 -4.08 1.74 3.65
C CYS A 155 -4.49 0.27 3.77
N VAL A 156 -4.93 -0.33 2.66
CA VAL A 156 -5.34 -1.73 2.59
C VAL A 156 -4.28 -2.61 1.94
N VAL A 157 -3.43 -2.05 1.09
CA VAL A 157 -2.31 -2.76 0.44
C VAL A 157 -1.09 -1.85 0.51
N PRO A 158 -0.09 -2.16 1.33
CA PRO A 158 1.14 -1.38 1.38
C PRO A 158 2.01 -1.66 0.14
N PHE A 159 2.86 -0.70 -0.21
CA PHE A 159 3.88 -0.89 -1.24
C PHE A 159 4.78 -2.07 -0.89
N GLY A 160 5.07 -2.93 -1.88
CA GLY A 160 5.87 -4.13 -1.69
C GLY A 160 5.15 -5.29 -1.00
N MET A 161 3.84 -5.17 -0.71
CA MET A 161 3.04 -6.30 -0.19
C MET A 161 3.24 -7.53 -1.09
N GLU A 162 3.71 -8.63 -0.51
CA GLU A 162 4.03 -9.84 -1.27
C GLU A 162 2.78 -10.52 -1.81
N GLU A 163 2.87 -11.03 -3.03
CA GLU A 163 1.82 -11.86 -3.63
C GLU A 163 1.53 -13.13 -2.80
N GLY A 164 0.24 -13.45 -2.67
CA GLY A 164 -0.27 -14.57 -1.88
C GLY A 164 -0.43 -14.26 -0.39
N THR A 165 -0.25 -13.00 0.03
CA THR A 165 -0.42 -12.59 1.43
C THR A 165 -1.88 -12.16 1.69
N ASP A 166 -2.49 -12.68 2.77
CA ASP A 166 -3.76 -12.19 3.35
C ASP A 166 -3.40 -11.26 4.51
N VAL A 167 -3.79 -9.98 4.41
CA VAL A 167 -3.55 -8.98 5.43
C VAL A 167 -4.88 -8.55 6.03
N VAL A 168 -4.97 -8.65 7.36
CA VAL A 168 -6.09 -8.12 8.12
C VAL A 168 -5.80 -6.67 8.46
N ILE A 169 -6.75 -5.79 8.17
CA ILE A 169 -6.64 -4.38 8.51
C ILE A 169 -7.07 -4.21 9.97
N GLU A 170 -6.08 -4.22 10.86
CA GLU A 170 -6.29 -4.08 12.30
C GLU A 170 -6.40 -2.60 12.72
N GLY A 171 -6.95 -2.37 13.91
CA GLY A 171 -7.08 -1.02 14.49
C GLY A 171 -8.30 -0.22 14.03
N GLN A 172 -9.09 -0.75 13.09
CA GLN A 172 -10.34 -0.13 12.65
C GLN A 172 -11.49 -1.14 12.58
N GLU A 173 -12.62 -0.79 13.19
CA GLU A 173 -13.88 -1.51 13.01
C GLU A 173 -14.76 -0.75 12.01
N PHE A 174 -15.21 -1.45 10.98
CA PHE A 174 -16.05 -0.89 9.94
C PHE A 174 -17.48 -1.36 10.10
N GLY A 175 -18.46 -0.48 9.89
CA GLY A 175 -19.88 -0.82 9.88
C GLY A 175 -20.41 -0.99 8.47
N LEU A 176 -20.87 -2.20 8.12
CA LEU A 176 -21.51 -2.50 6.83
C LEU A 176 -23.04 -2.56 6.99
N VAL A 177 -23.77 -1.84 6.14
CA VAL A 177 -25.24 -1.79 6.20
C VAL A 177 -25.84 -2.97 5.43
N VAL A 178 -26.76 -3.69 6.06
CA VAL A 178 -27.43 -4.87 5.49
C VAL A 178 -28.63 -4.44 4.64
N GLY A 179 -28.84 -5.11 3.50
CA GLY A 179 -29.96 -4.89 2.59
C GLY A 179 -29.74 -3.81 1.53
N GLU A 180 -28.67 -3.02 1.66
CA GLU A 180 -28.35 -1.93 0.74
C GLU A 180 -27.01 -2.15 0.04
N GLN A 181 -26.89 -1.62 -1.18
CA GLN A 181 -25.62 -1.60 -1.90
C GLN A 181 -24.67 -0.59 -1.25
N SER A 182 -23.56 -1.08 -0.74
CA SER A 182 -22.51 -0.26 -0.13
C SER A 182 -21.43 0.03 -1.18
N THR A 183 -21.14 1.31 -1.41
CA THR A 183 -20.07 1.77 -2.31
C THR A 183 -18.84 2.20 -1.49
N PHE A 184 -17.65 1.85 -1.97
CA PHE A 184 -16.37 2.15 -1.33
C PHE A 184 -15.50 2.92 -2.31
N ARG A 185 -15.05 4.11 -1.91
CA ARG A 185 -14.07 4.87 -2.69
C ARG A 185 -12.73 4.15 -2.63
N PHE A 186 -12.10 3.97 -3.78
CA PHE A 186 -10.84 3.26 -3.86
C PHE A 186 -9.76 4.22 -4.35
N LEU A 187 -8.62 4.26 -3.68
CA LEU A 187 -7.52 5.16 -4.01
C LEU A 187 -6.22 4.38 -4.19
N SER A 188 -5.30 4.93 -4.96
CA SER A 188 -3.97 4.36 -5.17
C SER A 188 -2.88 5.43 -5.13
N SER A 189 -1.67 5.03 -4.75
CA SER A 189 -0.50 5.89 -4.75
C SER A 189 0.73 5.19 -5.33
N THR A 190 1.52 5.92 -6.11
CA THR A 190 2.86 5.51 -6.59
C THR A 190 4.00 6.13 -5.80
N THR A 191 3.71 7.20 -5.05
CA THR A 191 4.71 8.01 -4.33
C THR A 191 4.82 7.58 -2.87
N ARG A 192 3.70 7.15 -2.26
CA ARG A 192 3.66 6.70 -0.86
C ARG A 192 4.08 5.24 -0.73
N LYS A 193 5.35 5.02 -0.38
CA LYS A 193 5.98 3.68 -0.31
C LYS A 193 6.21 3.16 1.11
N THR A 194 5.95 3.97 2.13
CA THR A 194 6.29 3.68 3.53
C THR A 194 5.09 3.37 4.41
N ASP A 195 3.87 3.58 3.91
CA ASP A 195 2.64 3.39 4.69
C ASP A 195 2.40 1.89 4.92
N ALA A 196 2.06 1.54 6.16
CA ALA A 196 1.74 0.20 6.58
C ALA A 196 0.24 -0.11 6.41
N ALA A 197 -0.12 -1.39 6.42
CA ALA A 197 -1.52 -1.80 6.40
C ALA A 197 -2.24 -1.32 7.68
N GLY A 198 -3.39 -0.66 7.50
CA GLY A 198 -4.16 -0.05 8.59
C GLY A 198 -3.83 1.42 8.87
N ASP A 199 -2.75 1.96 8.30
CA ASP A 199 -2.45 3.39 8.43
C ASP A 199 -3.59 4.22 7.86
N VAL A 200 -3.97 5.26 8.60
CA VAL A 200 -5.06 6.16 8.24
C VAL A 200 -4.49 7.52 7.86
N LEU A 201 -4.80 7.96 6.65
CA LEU A 201 -4.51 9.29 6.17
C LEU A 201 -5.74 10.16 6.38
N ASP A 202 -5.61 11.14 7.27
CA ASP A 202 -6.66 12.15 7.52
C ASP A 202 -6.68 13.21 6.42
N GLU A 203 -5.51 13.58 5.91
CA GLU A 203 -5.33 14.59 4.86
C GLU A 203 -4.18 14.16 3.93
N TRP A 204 -4.29 14.50 2.65
CA TRP A 204 -3.25 14.26 1.65
C TRP A 204 -3.33 15.33 0.55
N GLU A 205 -2.20 15.57 -0.13
CA GLU A 205 -2.17 16.42 -1.30
C GLU A 205 -2.83 15.71 -2.50
N THR A 206 -3.54 16.46 -3.34
CA THR A 206 -4.30 15.92 -4.49
C THR A 206 -3.46 15.02 -5.42
N GLU A 207 -2.15 15.26 -5.51
CA GLU A 207 -1.23 14.51 -6.38
C GLU A 207 -0.73 13.20 -5.75
N GLN A 208 -0.89 13.02 -4.44
CA GLN A 208 -0.39 11.85 -3.72
C GLN A 208 -1.30 10.62 -3.89
N LEU A 209 -2.62 10.83 -3.97
CA LEU A 209 -3.60 9.75 -4.12
C LEU A 209 -4.43 9.97 -5.39
N MET A 210 -4.51 8.92 -6.21
CA MET A 210 -5.38 8.84 -7.39
C MET A 210 -6.60 8.00 -7.07
N GLU A 211 -7.79 8.55 -7.31
CA GLU A 211 -9.05 7.82 -7.18
C GLU A 211 -9.23 6.82 -8.34
N LEU A 212 -9.69 5.63 -8.01
CA LEU A 212 -9.94 4.51 -8.90
C LEU A 212 -11.43 4.18 -8.95
N ALA A 213 -11.81 3.25 -9.82
CA ALA A 213 -13.17 2.71 -9.84
C ALA A 213 -13.55 2.18 -8.43
N PRO A 214 -14.73 2.55 -7.93
CA PRO A 214 -15.14 2.17 -6.59
C PRO A 214 -15.41 0.66 -6.50
N PHE A 215 -15.31 0.14 -5.29
CA PHE A 215 -15.81 -1.20 -4.98
C PHE A 215 -17.26 -1.12 -4.54
N GLU A 216 -18.01 -2.18 -4.84
CA GLU A 216 -19.39 -2.34 -4.38
C GLU A 216 -19.58 -3.72 -3.75
N THR A 217 -20.44 -3.77 -2.74
CA THR A 217 -20.94 -5.03 -2.19
C THR A 217 -22.35 -4.83 -1.67
N THR A 218 -23.17 -5.88 -1.71
CA THR A 218 -24.52 -5.87 -1.18
C THR A 218 -24.66 -7.04 -0.22
N LEU A 219 -25.03 -6.75 1.02
CA LEU A 219 -25.39 -7.79 1.99
C LEU A 219 -26.87 -8.12 1.83
N ALA A 220 -27.19 -9.40 1.61
CA ALA A 220 -28.57 -9.86 1.66
C ALA A 220 -29.16 -9.64 3.06
N ALA A 221 -30.40 -9.14 3.12
CA ALA A 221 -31.11 -8.91 4.36
C ALA A 221 -31.96 -10.13 4.73
N ASP A 222 -31.48 -10.97 5.64
CA ASP A 222 -32.28 -12.03 6.27
C ASP A 222 -33.12 -11.46 7.43
N GLY A 223 -33.96 -10.46 7.14
CA GLY A 223 -34.85 -9.83 8.12
C GLY A 223 -34.23 -8.74 9.01
N ALA A 224 -32.98 -8.35 8.76
CA ALA A 224 -32.25 -7.29 9.47
C ALA A 224 -31.88 -6.11 8.54
N GLU A 225 -32.83 -5.69 7.70
CA GLU A 225 -32.61 -4.59 6.75
C GLU A 225 -32.30 -3.27 7.48
N GLY A 226 -31.25 -2.58 7.05
CA GLY A 226 -30.75 -1.36 7.70
C GLY A 226 -29.90 -1.58 8.95
N ALA A 227 -29.70 -2.82 9.39
CA ALA A 227 -28.77 -3.12 10.48
C ALA A 227 -27.32 -2.85 10.08
N VAL A 228 -26.50 -2.40 11.02
CA VAL A 228 -25.05 -2.20 10.83
C VAL A 228 -24.31 -3.37 11.44
N ILE A 229 -23.55 -4.09 10.61
CA ILE A 229 -22.73 -5.23 11.03
C ILE A 229 -21.27 -4.78 11.15
N PRO A 230 -20.59 -5.06 12.29
CA PRO A 230 -19.17 -4.82 12.42
C PRO A 230 -18.37 -5.82 11.58
N VAL A 231 -17.50 -5.29 10.71
CA VAL A 231 -16.63 -6.06 9.83
C VAL A 231 -15.19 -5.58 9.91
N LYS A 232 -14.26 -6.51 9.66
CA LYS A 232 -12.85 -6.22 9.37
C LYS A 232 -12.59 -6.30 7.88
N LEU A 233 -11.79 -5.37 7.37
CA LEU A 233 -11.30 -5.45 6.00
C LEU A 233 -10.12 -6.43 5.92
N HIS A 234 -10.13 -7.23 4.87
CA HIS A 234 -9.04 -8.12 4.48
C HIS A 234 -8.62 -7.80 3.07
N SER A 235 -7.32 -7.68 2.84
CA SER A 235 -6.75 -7.56 1.52
C SER A 235 -5.98 -8.83 1.15
N TYR A 236 -6.14 -9.25 -0.10
CA TYR A 236 -5.41 -10.37 -0.65
C TYR A 236 -4.89 -10.01 -2.03
N LEU A 237 -3.57 -10.01 -2.17
CA LEU A 237 -2.93 -9.82 -3.47
C LEU A 237 -2.71 -11.20 -4.10
N THR A 238 -3.39 -11.45 -5.22
CA THR A 238 -3.20 -12.71 -5.96
C THR A 238 -1.83 -12.73 -6.66
N GLU A 239 -1.34 -13.92 -6.96
CA GLU A 239 -0.10 -14.12 -7.73
C GLU A 239 -0.20 -13.68 -9.19
N THR A 240 -1.41 -13.38 -9.68
CA THR A 240 -1.63 -12.76 -11.00
C THR A 240 -1.63 -11.23 -10.92
N GLY A 241 -1.31 -10.65 -9.77
CA GLY A 241 -1.29 -9.20 -9.54
C GLY A 241 -2.69 -8.57 -9.36
N SER A 242 -3.74 -9.38 -9.23
CA SER A 242 -5.10 -8.89 -8.97
C SER A 242 -5.32 -8.71 -7.46
N LEU A 243 -5.87 -7.56 -7.06
CA LEU A 243 -6.26 -7.30 -5.68
C LEU A 243 -7.67 -7.84 -5.41
N GLN A 244 -7.85 -8.49 -4.27
CA GLN A 244 -9.15 -8.84 -3.72
C GLN A 244 -9.30 -8.18 -2.35
N LEU A 245 -10.45 -7.54 -2.14
CA LEU A 245 -10.84 -7.00 -0.84
C LEU A 245 -12.05 -7.78 -0.31
N TRP A 246 -12.06 -8.01 1.00
CA TRP A 246 -13.12 -8.74 1.67
C TRP A 246 -13.52 -8.04 2.96
N CYS A 247 -14.81 -7.99 3.24
CA CYS A 247 -15.35 -7.70 4.56
C CYS A 247 -15.59 -9.02 5.29
N LYS A 248 -14.94 -9.25 6.43
CA LYS A 248 -15.22 -10.43 7.29
C LYS A 248 -15.90 -9.97 8.57
N HIS A 249 -16.95 -10.67 8.99
CA HIS A 249 -17.67 -10.37 10.23
C HIS A 249 -16.71 -10.43 11.43
N SER A 250 -16.71 -9.42 12.30
CA SER A 250 -15.71 -9.32 13.38
C SER A 250 -15.75 -10.50 14.36
N THR A 251 -16.94 -11.07 14.61
CA THR A 251 -17.15 -12.18 15.56
C THR A 251 -17.77 -13.43 14.94
N GLY A 252 -17.92 -13.48 13.62
CA GLY A 252 -18.73 -14.48 12.92
C GLY A 252 -17.99 -15.09 11.74
N THR A 253 -18.60 -16.07 11.08
CA THR A 253 -17.99 -16.78 9.94
C THR A 253 -18.29 -16.13 8.59
N ASN A 254 -19.19 -15.15 8.57
CA ASN A 254 -19.64 -14.52 7.34
C ASN A 254 -18.55 -13.66 6.72
N LYS A 255 -18.38 -13.77 5.40
CA LYS A 255 -17.46 -12.96 4.61
C LYS A 255 -18.10 -12.54 3.31
N TRP A 256 -17.81 -11.31 2.90
CA TRP A 256 -18.35 -10.69 1.70
C TRP A 256 -17.22 -10.16 0.86
N LYS A 257 -17.23 -10.52 -0.42
CA LYS A 257 -16.24 -10.03 -1.37
C LYS A 257 -16.66 -8.63 -1.85
N LEU A 258 -15.70 -7.73 -1.94
CA LEU A 258 -15.84 -6.45 -2.58
C LEU A 258 -15.46 -6.62 -4.05
N ASP A 259 -16.39 -6.32 -4.96
CA ASP A 259 -16.15 -6.43 -6.40
C ASP A 259 -16.03 -5.04 -7.04
N PHE A 260 -15.16 -4.93 -8.04
CA PHE A 260 -14.95 -3.67 -8.77
C PHE A 260 -16.18 -3.34 -9.62
N ASN A 261 -16.65 -2.10 -9.56
CA ASN A 261 -17.64 -1.63 -10.52
C ASN A 261 -16.95 -1.25 -11.85
N VAL A 262 -17.12 -2.08 -12.89
CA VAL A 262 -16.61 -1.83 -14.25
C VAL A 262 -17.57 -0.95 -15.07
N ARG A 263 -18.73 -0.59 -14.51
CA ARG A 263 -19.75 0.25 -15.13
C ARG A 263 -19.70 1.65 -14.56
N THR A 264 -18.59 2.35 -14.71
CA THR A 264 -18.60 3.81 -14.57
C THR A 264 -19.02 4.38 -15.91
N SER A 265 -20.23 4.94 -15.96
CA SER A 265 -20.71 5.72 -17.09
C SER A 265 -19.83 6.96 -17.27
N ASP A 266 -19.05 6.99 -18.35
CA ASP A 266 -18.56 8.23 -18.96
C ASP A 266 -19.77 9.10 -19.33
N GLN A 267 -20.25 9.88 -18.37
CA GLN A 267 -21.15 11.01 -18.57
C GLN A 267 -20.37 12.28 -18.17
N SER A 268 -19.16 12.44 -18.70
CA SER A 268 -18.60 13.78 -18.87
C SER A 268 -19.35 14.42 -20.04
N SER A 269 -20.27 15.32 -19.70
CA SER A 269 -21.03 16.16 -20.60
C SER A 269 -20.20 16.70 -21.76
N CYS A 270 -20.43 16.16 -22.96
CA CYS A 270 -20.10 16.85 -24.21
C CYS A 270 -21.12 17.98 -24.39
N GLN A 271 -20.92 19.11 -23.70
CA GLN A 271 -21.48 20.39 -24.13
C GLN A 271 -20.54 20.93 -25.20
N ARG A 272 -20.88 20.67 -26.47
CA ARG A 272 -20.31 21.42 -27.59
C ARG A 272 -21.00 22.78 -27.69
N PRO A 273 -20.25 23.86 -28.01
CA PRO A 273 -20.80 25.18 -28.26
C PRO A 273 -21.69 25.23 -29.51
#